data_AF-A0A947QQ54-F1
#
_entry.id   AF-A0A947QQ54-F1
#
_cell.length_a   1.000
_cell.length_b   1.000
_cell.length_c   1.000
_cell.angle_alpha   90.00
_cell.angle_beta   90.00
_cell.angle_gamma   90.00
#
_symmetry.space_group_name_H-M   'P 1'
#
loop_
_entity.id
_entity.type
_entity.pdbx_description
1 polymer ?
#
loop_
_entity_poly.entity_id
_entity_poly.type
_entity_poly.pdbx_seq_one_letter_code
_entity_poly.pdbx_strand_id
1 'polypeptide(L)'
;MPIPHLKEPEFRIRKIGERVAKKARQKPASGPGSQSRWKKILSRWWLILGIIITVGIISIIALFAWVSRDLPDPDKIIGRTIAESTKIYANDGKTILYEIHGSENRTLVQIEDIPDHMKHATIAIEDNDFYSHPGIDLPAIMKAACHEIFGNLGGLCPQRGGSTITQQFVKNAILTSERSYTRKIKE
;
A
#
# COMPACT_ATOMS: atom_id res chain seq x y z
N MET A 1 60.88 90.00 6.28
CA MET A 1 59.55 89.61 5.78
C MET A 1 59.36 88.13 6.13
N PRO A 2 58.41 87.75 7.02
CA PRO A 2 58.26 86.35 7.43
C PRO A 2 57.28 85.60 6.52
N ILE A 3 57.57 84.34 6.24
CA ILE A 3 56.67 83.39 5.55
C ILE A 3 55.78 82.73 6.63
N PRO A 4 54.45 82.59 6.41
CA PRO A 4 53.56 82.03 7.42
C PRO A 4 53.68 80.51 7.52
N HIS A 5 53.72 80.00 8.76
CA HIS A 5 53.64 78.60 9.12
C HIS A 5 52.32 77.96 8.64
N LEU A 6 52.42 76.88 7.86
CA LEU A 6 51.32 75.96 7.63
C LEU A 6 51.09 75.12 8.90
N LYS A 7 49.89 75.20 9.49
CA LYS A 7 49.43 74.30 10.56
C LYS A 7 48.97 72.98 9.94
N GLU A 8 49.50 71.87 10.44
CA GLU A 8 49.02 70.54 10.06
C GLU A 8 47.57 70.28 10.54
N PRO A 9 46.74 69.57 9.74
CA PRO A 9 45.34 69.30 10.07
C PRO A 9 45.18 68.07 10.99
N GLU A 10 45.55 68.20 12.26
CA GLU A 10 45.47 67.10 13.26
C GLU A 10 44.03 66.74 13.72
N PHE A 11 42.99 67.50 13.35
CA PHE A 11 41.72 67.45 14.10
C PHE A 11 40.60 66.56 13.54
N ARG A 12 40.75 65.95 12.35
CA ARG A 12 39.62 65.25 11.69
C ARG A 12 39.69 63.71 11.76
N ILE A 13 40.83 63.13 12.10
CA ILE A 13 41.02 61.66 12.08
C ILE A 13 40.47 61.00 13.36
N ARG A 14 40.61 61.64 14.54
CA ARG A 14 40.14 61.09 15.82
C ARG A 14 38.63 60.82 15.89
N LYS A 15 37.80 61.75 15.40
CA LYS A 15 36.33 61.62 15.46
C LYS A 15 35.75 60.52 14.56
N ILE A 16 36.48 60.13 13.51
CA ILE A 16 36.08 59.03 12.62
C ILE A 16 36.45 57.69 13.28
N GLY A 17 37.65 57.59 13.83
CA GLY A 17 38.12 56.41 14.56
C GLY A 17 37.21 56.01 15.72
N GLU A 18 36.72 56.97 16.51
CA GLU A 18 35.81 56.69 17.63
C GLU A 18 34.43 56.18 17.20
N ARG A 19 33.89 56.67 16.07
CA ARG A 19 32.62 56.17 15.53
C ARG A 19 32.75 54.76 14.97
N VAL A 20 33.86 54.47 14.29
CA VAL A 20 34.16 53.14 13.77
C VAL A 20 34.40 52.15 14.92
N ALA A 21 35.12 52.56 15.97
CA ALA A 21 35.36 51.74 17.16
C ALA A 21 34.08 51.46 17.97
N LYS A 22 33.16 52.43 18.09
CA LYS A 22 31.84 52.20 18.72
C LYS A 22 30.98 51.22 17.92
N LYS A 23 31.02 51.29 16.59
CA LYS A 23 30.27 50.36 15.71
C LYS A 23 30.88 48.94 15.74
N ALA A 24 32.20 48.83 15.86
CA ALA A 24 32.90 47.55 15.97
C ALA A 24 32.76 46.87 17.36
N ARG A 25 32.51 47.65 18.43
CA ARG A 25 32.23 47.11 19.78
C ARG A 25 30.81 46.61 19.98
N GLN A 26 29.87 46.94 19.09
CA GLN A 26 28.58 46.27 19.05
C GLN A 26 28.77 44.89 18.43
N LYS A 27 29.08 43.89 19.27
CA LYS A 27 29.01 42.48 18.88
C LYS A 27 27.63 42.25 18.24
N PRO A 28 27.53 41.61 17.05
CA PRO A 28 26.23 41.23 16.54
C PRO A 28 25.57 40.35 17.60
N ALA A 29 24.41 40.76 18.11
CA ALA A 29 23.65 39.95 19.04
C ALA A 29 23.42 38.58 18.38
N SER A 30 24.10 37.54 18.86
CA SER A 30 23.82 36.17 18.47
C SER A 30 22.45 35.81 19.05
N GLY A 31 21.41 36.15 18.31
CA GLY A 31 20.03 35.95 18.75
C GLY A 31 19.78 34.46 19.05
N PRO A 32 19.12 34.12 20.16
CA PRO A 32 18.74 32.74 20.47
C PRO A 32 17.54 32.36 19.60
N GLY A 33 17.75 32.24 18.28
CA GLY A 33 16.65 32.22 17.31
C GLY A 33 16.62 31.01 16.42
N SER A 34 17.76 30.51 15.93
CA SER A 34 17.74 29.48 14.89
C SER A 34 17.43 28.08 15.46
N GLN A 35 18.25 27.60 16.41
CA GLN A 35 18.13 26.25 16.99
C GLN A 35 16.73 25.94 17.58
N SER A 36 16.10 26.92 18.25
CA SER A 36 14.74 26.77 18.82
C SER A 36 13.63 26.76 17.75
N ARG A 37 13.80 27.53 16.66
CA ARG A 37 12.82 27.55 15.56
C ARG A 37 12.81 26.24 14.77
N TRP A 38 13.98 25.65 14.47
CA TRP A 38 14.06 24.36 13.78
C TRP A 38 13.51 23.20 14.62
N LYS A 39 13.76 23.17 15.95
CA LYS A 39 13.14 22.20 16.86
C LYS A 39 11.61 22.33 16.92
N LYS A 40 11.08 23.56 16.90
CA LYS A 40 9.63 23.82 16.83
C LYS A 40 9.02 23.42 15.49
N ILE A 41 9.71 23.67 14.38
CA ILE A 41 9.26 23.25 13.04
C ILE A 41 9.25 21.71 12.98
N LEU A 42 10.33 21.05 13.38
CA LEU A 42 10.42 19.59 13.40
C LEU A 42 9.37 18.96 14.31
N SER A 43 9.12 19.52 15.50
CA SER A 43 8.05 19.11 16.41
C SER A 43 6.65 19.26 15.78
N ARG A 44 6.40 20.31 14.98
CA ARG A 44 5.14 20.47 14.24
C ARG A 44 4.97 19.41 13.16
N TRP A 45 6.03 19.06 12.44
CA TRP A 45 6.00 17.96 11.47
C TRP A 45 5.72 16.60 12.12
N TRP A 46 6.33 16.32 13.28
CA TRP A 46 6.03 15.11 14.05
C TRP A 46 4.58 15.07 14.57
N LEU A 47 4.04 16.20 15.02
CA LEU A 47 2.63 16.31 15.40
C LEU A 47 1.69 16.07 14.22
N ILE A 48 1.97 16.69 13.06
CA ILE A 48 1.20 16.48 11.83
C ILE A 48 1.24 15.01 11.41
N LEU A 49 2.43 14.40 11.42
CA LEU A 49 2.61 12.98 11.12
C LEU A 49 1.81 12.09 12.09
N GLY A 50 1.85 12.40 13.39
CA GLY A 50 1.07 11.69 14.40
C GLY A 50 -0.44 11.79 14.19
N ILE A 51 -0.94 12.97 13.78
CA ILE A 51 -2.35 13.17 13.44
C ILE A 51 -2.72 12.36 12.20
N ILE A 52 -1.89 12.39 11.14
CA ILE A 52 -2.13 11.62 9.91
C ILE A 52 -2.20 10.11 10.21
N ILE A 53 -1.27 9.58 11.01
CA ILE A 53 -1.27 8.17 11.41
C ILE A 53 -2.54 7.84 12.20
N THR A 54 -2.91 8.68 13.16
CA THR A 54 -4.10 8.47 13.99
C THR A 54 -5.37 8.46 13.15
N VAL A 55 -5.53 9.44 12.24
CA VAL A 55 -6.66 9.50 11.31
C VAL A 55 -6.67 8.29 10.38
N GLY A 56 -5.50 7.85 9.91
CA GLY A 56 -5.35 6.65 9.09
C GLY A 56 -5.83 5.39 9.81
N ILE A 57 -5.40 5.18 11.06
CA ILE A 57 -5.83 4.05 11.89
C ILE A 57 -7.34 4.08 12.14
N ILE A 58 -7.89 5.24 12.52
CA ILE A 58 -9.33 5.40 12.73
C ILE A 58 -10.11 5.08 11.45
N SER A 59 -9.61 5.55 10.30
CA SER A 59 -10.22 5.26 8.99
C SER A 59 -10.20 3.77 8.66
N ILE A 60 -9.11 3.06 8.93
CA ILE A 60 -9.00 1.60 8.72
C ILE A 60 -9.99 0.86 9.63
N ILE A 61 -10.07 1.23 10.91
CA ILE A 61 -11.00 0.61 11.87
C ILE A 61 -12.45 0.86 11.45
N ALA A 62 -12.79 2.09 11.05
CA ALA A 62 -14.12 2.44 10.60
C ALA A 62 -14.50 1.70 9.30
N LEU A 63 -13.57 1.60 8.35
CA LEU A 63 -13.76 0.82 7.13
C LEU A 63 -13.97 -0.66 7.45
N PHE A 64 -13.14 -1.24 8.32
CA PHE A 64 -13.29 -2.62 8.77
C PHE A 64 -14.67 -2.85 9.40
N ALA A 65 -15.07 -2.02 10.36
CA ALA A 65 -16.36 -2.11 11.01
C ALA A 65 -17.55 -1.95 10.03
N TRP A 66 -17.41 -1.11 9.01
CA TRP A 66 -18.42 -0.95 7.97
C TRP A 66 -18.52 -2.19 7.08
N VAL A 67 -17.39 -2.72 6.61
CA VAL A 67 -17.35 -3.90 5.73
C VAL A 67 -17.82 -5.17 6.45
N SER A 68 -17.38 -5.37 7.70
CA SER A 68 -17.72 -6.56 8.51
C SER A 68 -19.21 -6.69 8.82
N ARG A 69 -20.01 -5.62 8.73
CA ARG A 69 -21.46 -5.68 8.94
C ARG A 69 -22.19 -6.48 7.88
N ASP A 70 -21.70 -6.43 6.64
CA ASP A 70 -22.34 -7.04 5.48
C ASP A 70 -21.55 -8.26 4.95
N LEU A 71 -20.73 -8.88 5.82
CA LEU A 71 -20.03 -10.10 5.48
C LEU A 71 -21.02 -11.28 5.49
N PRO A 72 -21.04 -12.11 4.43
CA PRO A 72 -21.87 -13.29 4.44
C PRO A 72 -21.35 -14.31 5.45
N ASP A 73 -22.29 -15.07 6.02
CA ASP A 73 -22.01 -16.11 7.00
C ASP A 73 -21.03 -17.17 6.44
N PRO A 74 -19.89 -17.44 7.12
CA PRO A 74 -18.94 -18.49 6.73
C PRO A 74 -19.58 -19.88 6.63
N ASP A 75 -20.63 -20.16 7.40
CA ASP A 75 -21.29 -21.47 7.41
C ASP A 75 -21.96 -21.79 6.05
N LYS A 76 -22.21 -20.76 5.23
CA LYS A 76 -22.67 -20.93 3.84
C LYS A 76 -21.69 -21.71 2.97
N ILE A 77 -20.40 -21.73 3.31
CA ILE A 77 -19.40 -22.54 2.58
C ILE A 77 -19.58 -24.02 2.93
N ILE A 78 -19.75 -24.32 4.22
CA ILE A 78 -19.78 -25.70 4.75
C ILE A 78 -21.05 -26.42 4.27
N GLY A 79 -22.19 -25.73 4.27
CA GLY A 79 -23.48 -26.26 3.81
C GLY A 79 -23.75 -26.10 2.31
N ARG A 80 -22.76 -25.66 1.52
CA ARG A 80 -22.97 -25.38 0.10
C ARG A 80 -23.18 -26.66 -0.69
N THR A 81 -24.33 -26.78 -1.35
CA THR A 81 -24.53 -27.77 -2.40
C THR A 81 -23.96 -27.23 -3.72
N ILE A 82 -22.98 -27.94 -4.28
CA ILE A 82 -22.42 -27.61 -5.59
C ILE A 82 -23.32 -28.26 -6.64
N ALA A 83 -23.85 -27.48 -7.58
CA ALA A 83 -24.59 -28.01 -8.70
C ALA A 83 -23.65 -28.87 -9.58
N GLU A 84 -23.93 -30.16 -9.65
CA GLU A 84 -23.21 -31.13 -10.48
C GLU A 84 -24.04 -31.49 -11.73
N SER A 85 -23.34 -31.99 -12.75
CA SER A 85 -23.98 -32.45 -13.99
C SER A 85 -24.45 -33.90 -13.87
N THR A 86 -25.63 -34.19 -14.41
CA THR A 86 -26.17 -35.55 -14.46
C THR A 86 -25.55 -36.29 -15.63
N LYS A 87 -24.87 -37.40 -15.35
CA LYS A 87 -24.20 -38.22 -16.37
C LYS A 87 -25.00 -39.48 -16.68
N ILE A 88 -25.27 -39.70 -17.97
CA ILE A 88 -25.89 -40.92 -18.51
C ILE A 88 -24.77 -41.79 -19.07
N TYR A 89 -24.61 -42.99 -18.50
CA TYR A 89 -23.58 -43.94 -18.90
C TYR A 89 -24.14 -45.05 -19.80
N ALA A 90 -23.26 -45.66 -20.60
CA ALA A 90 -23.54 -46.90 -21.29
C ALA A 90 -23.64 -48.07 -20.30
N ASN A 91 -24.02 -49.25 -20.81
CA ASN A 91 -24.16 -50.46 -19.99
C ASN A 91 -22.84 -50.93 -19.35
N ASP A 92 -21.69 -50.43 -19.79
CA ASP A 92 -20.37 -50.68 -19.21
C ASP A 92 -20.09 -49.88 -17.93
N GLY A 93 -20.94 -48.90 -17.60
CA GLY A 93 -20.79 -48.01 -16.45
C GLY A 93 -19.60 -47.05 -16.52
N LYS A 94 -18.91 -46.96 -17.66
CA LYS A 94 -17.70 -46.14 -17.84
C LYS A 94 -17.84 -45.13 -18.96
N THR A 95 -18.48 -45.52 -20.06
CA THR A 95 -18.63 -44.67 -21.23
C THR A 95 -19.77 -43.69 -20.99
N ILE A 96 -19.47 -42.39 -20.93
CA ILE A 96 -20.48 -41.34 -20.84
C ILE A 96 -21.14 -41.17 -22.21
N LEU A 97 -22.45 -41.38 -22.27
CA LEU A 97 -23.26 -41.19 -23.47
C LEU A 97 -23.78 -39.76 -23.57
N TYR A 98 -24.15 -39.17 -22.44
CA TYR A 98 -24.70 -37.83 -22.38
C TYR A 98 -24.52 -37.19 -21.01
N GLU A 99 -24.38 -35.88 -20.98
CA GLU A 99 -24.28 -35.09 -19.75
C GLU A 99 -25.35 -34.00 -19.79
N ILE A 100 -26.26 -34.03 -18.82
CA ILE A 100 -27.30 -33.02 -18.64
C ILE A 100 -26.81 -32.05 -17.57
N HIS A 101 -26.68 -30.78 -17.93
CA HIS A 101 -26.25 -29.74 -17.02
C HIS A 101 -27.14 -28.50 -17.14
N GLY A 102 -27.23 -27.75 -16.05
CA GLY A 102 -27.89 -26.44 -16.04
C GLY A 102 -26.96 -25.36 -16.60
N SER A 103 -26.88 -24.23 -15.91
CA SER A 103 -25.95 -23.14 -16.24
C SER A 103 -24.47 -23.50 -16.11
N GLU A 104 -24.15 -24.56 -15.38
CA GLU A 104 -22.79 -24.95 -15.03
C GLU A 104 -22.59 -26.43 -15.34
N ASN A 105 -21.55 -26.75 -16.11
CA ASN A 105 -21.08 -28.12 -16.30
C ASN A 105 -19.97 -28.40 -15.27
N ARG A 106 -20.27 -29.24 -14.27
CA ARG A 106 -19.38 -29.52 -13.14
C ARG A 106 -19.39 -31.01 -12.80
N THR A 107 -18.20 -31.53 -12.56
CA THR A 107 -17.96 -32.82 -11.95
C THR A 107 -17.14 -32.60 -10.69
N LEU A 108 -17.62 -33.09 -9.55
CA LEU A 108 -16.85 -33.07 -8.33
C LEU A 108 -15.80 -34.17 -8.38
N VAL A 109 -14.54 -33.79 -8.12
CA VAL A 109 -13.38 -34.70 -8.11
C VAL A 109 -12.64 -34.52 -6.80
N GLN A 110 -12.04 -35.60 -6.29
CA GLN A 110 -11.21 -35.49 -5.09
C GLN A 110 -9.85 -34.90 -5.47
N ILE A 111 -9.20 -34.22 -4.53
CA ILE A 111 -7.91 -33.55 -4.80
C ILE A 111 -6.80 -34.55 -5.12
N GLU A 112 -6.94 -35.77 -4.62
CA GLU A 112 -6.08 -36.93 -4.86
C GLU A 112 -6.19 -37.44 -6.30
N ASP A 113 -7.35 -37.28 -6.94
CA ASP A 113 -7.59 -37.68 -8.33
C ASP A 113 -6.99 -36.68 -9.33
N ILE A 114 -6.60 -35.48 -8.86
CA ILE A 114 -6.01 -34.43 -9.70
C ILE A 114 -4.51 -34.69 -9.84
N PRO A 115 -3.98 -34.80 -11.08
CA PRO A 115 -2.56 -34.98 -11.32
C PRO A 115 -1.71 -33.87 -10.69
N ASP A 116 -0.57 -34.24 -10.09
CA ASP A 116 0.30 -33.28 -9.40
C ASP A 116 0.78 -32.14 -10.29
N HIS A 117 1.08 -32.42 -11.55
CA HIS A 117 1.48 -31.38 -12.51
C HIS A 117 0.38 -30.34 -12.75
N MET A 118 -0.89 -30.74 -12.72
CA MET A 118 -2.02 -29.80 -12.84
C MET A 118 -2.11 -28.91 -11.60
N LYS A 119 -2.04 -29.52 -10.40
CA LYS A 119 -2.04 -28.77 -9.13
C LYS A 119 -0.89 -27.75 -9.10
N HIS A 120 0.32 -28.19 -9.42
CA HIS A 120 1.50 -27.32 -9.44
C HIS A 120 1.44 -26.25 -10.53
N ALA A 121 0.94 -26.55 -11.73
CA ALA A 121 0.80 -25.56 -12.79
C ALA A 121 -0.19 -24.46 -12.40
N THR A 122 -1.35 -24.82 -11.83
CA THR A 122 -2.34 -23.84 -11.36
C THR A 122 -1.76 -22.96 -10.26
N ILE A 123 -1.11 -23.56 -9.24
CA ILE A 123 -0.46 -22.81 -8.17
C ILE A 123 0.63 -21.89 -8.74
N ALA A 124 1.44 -22.37 -9.68
CA ALA A 124 2.53 -21.58 -10.25
C ALA A 124 2.04 -20.35 -11.06
N ILE A 125 0.86 -20.44 -11.67
CA ILE A 125 0.29 -19.34 -12.47
C ILE A 125 -0.52 -18.39 -11.60
N GLU A 126 -1.39 -18.93 -10.73
CA GLU A 126 -2.38 -18.14 -9.99
C GLU A 126 -1.83 -17.62 -8.65
N ASP A 127 -1.06 -18.45 -7.94
CA ASP A 127 -0.70 -18.19 -6.55
C ASP A 127 0.56 -18.96 -6.11
N ASN A 128 1.73 -18.52 -6.58
CA ASN A 128 3.01 -19.23 -6.38
C ASN A 128 3.36 -19.51 -4.92
N ASP A 129 2.86 -18.68 -4.01
CA ASP A 129 3.17 -18.71 -2.58
C ASP A 129 2.01 -19.31 -1.76
N PHE A 130 1.05 -19.98 -2.42
CA PHE A 130 -0.20 -20.48 -1.84
C PHE A 130 -0.04 -21.22 -0.51
N TYR A 131 0.93 -22.14 -0.43
CA TYR A 131 1.17 -22.94 0.79
C TYR A 131 1.94 -22.19 1.88
N SER A 132 2.45 -21.00 1.59
CA SER A 132 3.28 -20.21 2.50
C SER A 132 2.51 -19.10 3.21
N HIS A 133 1.41 -18.63 2.62
CA HIS A 133 0.62 -17.52 3.16
C HIS A 133 -0.73 -17.97 3.74
N PRO A 134 -1.29 -17.25 4.73
CA PRO A 134 -2.55 -17.61 5.39
C PRO A 134 -3.80 -17.19 4.57
N GLY A 135 -3.76 -17.37 3.25
CA GLY A 135 -4.82 -16.95 2.32
C GLY A 135 -4.72 -15.52 1.74
N ILE A 136 -3.84 -14.66 2.23
CA ILE A 136 -3.54 -13.33 1.63
C ILE A 136 -2.03 -13.16 1.43
N ASP A 137 -1.62 -12.88 0.19
CA ASP A 137 -0.23 -12.58 -0.17
C ASP A 137 0.01 -11.06 -0.21
N LEU A 138 0.39 -10.50 0.95
CA LEU A 138 0.76 -9.09 1.10
C LEU A 138 1.89 -8.66 0.13
N PRO A 139 3.01 -9.40 0.02
CA PRO A 139 4.02 -9.14 -0.99
C PRO A 139 3.49 -9.07 -2.43
N ALA A 140 2.63 -9.99 -2.86
CA ALA A 140 2.05 -9.96 -4.20
C ALA A 140 1.11 -8.77 -4.41
N ILE A 141 0.29 -8.42 -3.42
CA ILE A 141 -0.57 -7.22 -3.47
C ILE A 141 0.29 -5.95 -3.64
N MET A 142 1.36 -5.82 -2.87
CA MET A 142 2.25 -4.66 -2.96
C MET A 142 2.98 -4.59 -4.30
N LYS A 143 3.42 -5.73 -4.84
CA LYS A 143 4.04 -5.80 -6.18
C LYS A 143 3.04 -5.45 -7.28
N ALA A 144 1.81 -5.95 -7.19
CA ALA A 144 0.75 -5.64 -8.14
C ALA A 144 0.36 -4.15 -8.09
N ALA A 145 0.21 -3.57 -6.89
CA ALA A 145 -0.05 -2.15 -6.71
C ALA A 145 1.11 -1.28 -7.22
N CYS A 146 2.36 -1.69 -6.97
CA CYS A 146 3.53 -1.02 -7.54
C CYS A 146 3.52 -1.05 -9.07
N HIS A 147 3.20 -2.20 -9.67
CA HIS A 147 3.11 -2.32 -11.12
C HIS A 147 2.00 -1.42 -11.70
N GLU A 148 0.84 -1.32 -11.04
CA GLU A 148 -0.24 -0.44 -11.48
C GLU A 148 0.18 1.05 -11.47
N ILE A 149 0.91 1.49 -10.45
CA ILE A 149 1.29 2.90 -10.26
C ILE A 149 2.55 3.26 -11.06
N PHE A 150 3.55 2.38 -11.07
CA PHE A 150 4.91 2.64 -11.57
C PHE A 150 5.29 1.76 -12.77
N GLY A 151 4.40 0.89 -13.25
CA GLY A 151 4.69 -0.04 -14.35
C GLY A 151 5.09 0.63 -15.66
N ASN A 152 4.60 1.85 -15.90
CA ASN A 152 4.98 2.67 -17.06
C ASN A 152 6.42 3.22 -16.97
N LEU A 153 7.08 3.13 -15.80
CA LEU A 153 8.43 3.65 -15.56
C LEU A 153 9.51 2.58 -15.72
N GLY A 154 9.37 1.69 -16.71
CA GLY A 154 10.49 0.89 -17.22
C GLY A 154 10.82 -0.39 -16.45
N GLY A 155 9.82 -1.15 -15.99
CA GLY A 155 10.03 -2.54 -15.55
C GLY A 155 10.53 -2.72 -14.11
N LEU A 156 10.50 -1.67 -13.28
CA LEU A 156 10.83 -1.73 -11.85
C LEU A 156 9.95 -2.73 -11.07
N CYS A 157 8.70 -2.92 -11.50
CA CYS A 157 7.76 -3.83 -10.88
C CYS A 157 7.20 -4.78 -11.95
N PRO A 158 7.52 -6.09 -11.91
CA PRO A 158 6.99 -7.06 -12.87
C PRO A 158 5.48 -7.23 -12.71
N GLN A 159 4.79 -7.50 -13.83
CA GLN A 159 3.35 -7.75 -13.84
C GLN A 159 3.05 -9.06 -13.09
N ARG A 160 2.24 -8.98 -12.03
CA ARG A 160 1.77 -10.14 -11.25
C ARG A 160 0.33 -9.90 -10.78
N GLY A 161 -0.47 -10.96 -10.76
CA GLY A 161 -1.79 -10.94 -10.14
C GLY A 161 -1.68 -10.75 -8.62
N GLY A 162 -2.50 -9.87 -8.05
CA GLY A 162 -2.51 -9.59 -6.60
C GLY A 162 -3.54 -10.39 -5.81
N SER A 163 -4.24 -11.36 -6.43
CA SER A 163 -5.29 -12.15 -5.75
C SER A 163 -4.84 -13.58 -5.51
N THR A 164 -5.11 -14.12 -4.33
CA THR A 164 -4.77 -15.50 -3.95
C THR A 164 -5.88 -16.49 -4.36
N ILE A 165 -5.56 -17.78 -4.43
CA ILE A 165 -6.56 -18.84 -4.68
C ILE A 165 -7.69 -18.77 -3.62
N THR A 166 -7.36 -18.47 -2.36
CA THR A 166 -8.35 -18.32 -1.28
C THR A 166 -9.31 -17.15 -1.54
N GLN A 167 -8.81 -15.98 -1.94
CA GLN A 167 -9.67 -14.84 -2.31
C GLN A 167 -10.55 -15.17 -3.52
N GLN A 168 -9.99 -15.86 -4.51
CA GLN A 168 -10.74 -16.30 -5.68
C GLN A 168 -11.83 -17.31 -5.31
N PHE A 169 -11.58 -18.19 -4.35
CA PHE A 169 -12.56 -19.12 -3.81
C PHE A 169 -13.69 -18.39 -3.07
N VAL A 170 -13.38 -17.50 -2.13
CA VAL A 170 -14.39 -16.71 -1.39
C VAL A 170 -15.27 -15.91 -2.34
N LYS A 171 -14.65 -15.26 -3.34
CA LYS A 171 -15.35 -14.58 -4.43
C LYS A 171 -16.39 -15.47 -5.11
N ASN A 172 -15.99 -16.67 -5.53
CA ASN A 172 -16.84 -17.58 -6.30
C ASN A 172 -17.82 -18.38 -5.43
N ALA A 173 -17.56 -18.46 -4.12
CA ALA A 173 -18.33 -19.27 -3.20
C ALA A 173 -19.48 -18.53 -2.52
N ILE A 174 -19.27 -17.27 -2.14
CA ILE A 174 -20.21 -16.56 -1.25
C ILE A 174 -20.50 -15.14 -1.72
N LEU A 175 -19.64 -14.56 -2.55
CA LEU A 175 -19.81 -13.19 -3.04
C LEU A 175 -20.44 -13.18 -4.44
N THR A 176 -20.95 -12.02 -4.83
CA THR A 176 -21.47 -11.80 -6.18
C THR A 176 -20.33 -11.69 -7.20
N SER A 177 -20.58 -12.04 -8.46
CA SER A 177 -19.57 -11.96 -9.53
C SER A 177 -19.27 -10.52 -9.99
N GLU A 178 -19.93 -9.51 -9.41
CA GLU A 178 -19.80 -8.11 -9.82
C GLU A 178 -18.44 -7.51 -9.43
N ARG A 179 -17.70 -6.98 -10.38
CA ARG A 179 -16.40 -6.33 -10.11
C ARG A 179 -16.61 -4.97 -9.41
N SER A 180 -16.63 -4.97 -8.08
CA SER A 180 -16.62 -3.76 -7.24
C SER A 180 -15.47 -3.74 -6.23
N TYR A 181 -15.02 -2.55 -5.84
CA TYR A 181 -14.02 -2.37 -4.78
C TYR A 181 -14.54 -2.88 -3.43
N THR A 182 -15.82 -2.64 -3.13
CA THR A 182 -16.46 -3.14 -1.92
C THR A 182 -16.41 -4.67 -1.84
N ARG A 183 -16.70 -5.37 -2.94
CA ARG A 183 -16.54 -6.83 -3.01
C ARG A 183 -15.09 -7.25 -2.78
N LYS A 184 -14.12 -6.55 -3.40
CA LYS A 184 -12.70 -6.89 -3.25
C LYS A 184 -12.18 -6.72 -1.83
N ILE A 185 -12.74 -5.80 -1.04
CA ILE A 185 -12.40 -5.62 0.38
C ILE A 185 -13.07 -6.69 1.26
N LYS A 186 -14.19 -7.29 0.79
CA LYS A 186 -14.88 -8.40 1.47
C LYS A 186 -14.25 -9.77 1.21
N GLU A 187 -13.50 -9.93 0.12
CA GLU A 187 -12.69 -11.13 -0.19
C GLU A 187 -11.60 -11.35 0.86
#